data_AF-A0AAW1QUF8-F1
#
_entry.id   AF-A0AAW1QUF8-F1
#
_cell.length_a   1.000
_cell.length_b   1.000
_cell.length_c   1.000
_cell.angle_alpha   90.00
_cell.angle_beta   90.00
_cell.angle_gamma   90.00
#
_symmetry.space_group_name_H-M   'P 1'
#
loop_
_entity.id
_entity.type
_entity.pdbx_description
1 polymer ?
#
loop_
_entity_poly.entity_id
_entity_poly.type
_entity_poly.pdbx_seq_one_letter_code
_entity_poly.pdbx_strand_id
1 'polypeptide(L)'
;MALLLVASQLIPSRGWAGLAPWPVYWFFQGALATGVWVIAHECGHGAFSKWQAVNDGVGLVLHSCLLVPYFSWKHSHRRHHSNTASLEKDEVFVPPTASELADGWQQTWFVRVTKLAVTLTIGWPCYLFLNVSGRKYERPANHFDPYSPIFSKRERLEVLASDAALGLVLTGLGGLARTFGWAWLLKVYVVPYLIVNAWLVTITLLQHTHPALPHFAAGEWDWLRGALSTVDRSYGFLDHMFHHIADTHVAHHLFSGMPHYHAREATAVLKPLLGPYYQFDARSPGRALLEDWLRCSYVSPDPTPDLKINSKSDHKIPLSGASGVFWYRSLPVGGVKKAK
;
A
#
# COMPACT_ATOMS: atom_id res chain seq x y z
N MET A 1 16.70 3.92 -17.61
CA MET A 1 18.06 4.02 -18.20
C MET A 1 18.35 5.36 -18.85
N ALA A 2 17.49 5.87 -19.76
CA ALA A 2 17.73 7.16 -20.43
C ALA A 2 17.85 8.36 -19.45
N LEU A 3 16.97 8.45 -18.44
CA LEU A 3 17.03 9.52 -17.43
C LEU A 3 18.29 9.46 -16.55
N LEU A 4 18.78 8.25 -16.22
CA LEU A 4 20.01 8.05 -15.45
C LEU A 4 21.25 8.50 -16.25
N LEU A 5 21.27 8.24 -17.56
CA LEU A 5 22.35 8.67 -18.44
C LEU A 5 22.33 10.19 -18.66
N VAL A 6 21.15 10.77 -18.85
CA VAL A 6 20.97 12.22 -18.96
C VAL A 6 21.36 12.92 -17.64
N ALA A 7 20.91 12.41 -16.50
CA ALA A 7 21.24 13.00 -15.20
C ALA A 7 22.73 12.91 -14.86
N SER A 8 23.39 11.80 -15.22
CA SER A 8 24.82 11.60 -14.94
C SER A 8 25.75 12.39 -15.87
N GLN A 9 25.30 12.77 -17.06
CA GLN A 9 26.10 13.51 -18.05
C GLN A 9 25.79 15.01 -18.11
N LEU A 10 24.54 15.43 -17.81
CA LEU A 10 24.07 16.79 -18.12
C LEU A 10 23.75 17.66 -16.91
N ILE A 11 23.59 17.11 -15.70
CA ILE A 11 23.31 17.94 -14.51
C ILE A 11 24.64 18.41 -13.92
N PRO A 12 25.02 19.70 -14.05
CA PRO A 12 26.33 20.18 -13.59
C PRO A 12 26.49 19.98 -12.09
N SER A 13 27.67 19.55 -11.65
CA SER A 13 27.97 19.31 -10.23
C SER A 13 28.28 20.58 -9.43
N ARG A 14 28.27 21.77 -10.07
CA ARG A 14 28.67 23.05 -9.46
C ARG A 14 27.67 24.17 -9.74
N GLY A 15 27.39 24.96 -8.69
CA GLY A 15 26.50 26.13 -8.73
C GLY A 15 25.02 25.80 -8.50
N TRP A 16 24.24 26.82 -8.11
CA TRP A 16 22.80 26.72 -7.85
C TRP A 16 21.99 26.21 -9.06
N ALA A 17 22.43 26.54 -10.28
CA ALA A 17 21.85 26.05 -11.53
C ALA A 17 21.99 24.52 -11.72
N GLY A 18 22.97 23.90 -11.07
CA GLY A 18 23.15 22.45 -11.05
C GLY A 18 22.31 21.71 -9.99
N LEU A 19 21.70 22.44 -9.04
CA LEU A 19 20.88 21.85 -7.98
C LEU A 19 19.39 21.78 -8.34
N ALA A 20 18.88 22.75 -9.09
CA ALA A 20 17.46 22.82 -9.47
C ALA A 20 16.92 21.64 -10.31
N PRO A 21 17.69 21.00 -11.20
CA PRO A 21 17.20 19.84 -11.97
C PRO A 21 17.01 18.57 -11.14
N TRP A 22 17.66 18.47 -9.97
CA TRP A 22 17.64 17.23 -9.17
C TRP A 22 16.24 16.89 -8.63
N PRO A 23 15.48 17.79 -7.99
CA PRO A 23 14.11 17.48 -7.57
C PRO A 23 13.20 17.01 -8.71
N VAL A 24 13.33 17.62 -9.89
CA VAL A 24 12.57 17.22 -11.09
C VAL A 24 12.97 15.81 -11.52
N TYR A 25 14.28 15.55 -11.65
CA TYR A 25 14.79 14.21 -11.94
C TYR A 25 14.31 13.18 -10.89
N TRP A 26 14.43 13.48 -9.60
CA TRP A 26 14.04 12.57 -8.53
C TRP A 26 12.55 12.23 -8.58
N PHE A 27 11.70 13.23 -8.80
CA PHE A 27 10.27 13.02 -8.94
C PHE A 27 9.94 12.06 -10.11
N PHE A 28 10.44 12.34 -11.31
CA PHE A 28 10.15 11.51 -12.48
C PHE A 28 10.82 10.14 -12.41
N GLN A 29 12.07 10.06 -11.94
CA GLN A 29 12.77 8.80 -11.76
C GLN A 29 12.09 7.91 -10.72
N GLY A 30 11.65 8.50 -9.60
CA GLY A 30 10.88 7.82 -8.57
C GLY A 30 9.55 7.33 -9.14
N ALA A 31 8.79 8.18 -9.83
CA ALA A 31 7.51 7.79 -10.42
C ALA A 31 7.64 6.68 -11.48
N LEU A 32 8.66 6.73 -12.35
CA LEU A 32 8.91 5.64 -13.31
C LEU A 32 9.32 4.34 -12.61
N ALA A 33 10.14 4.44 -11.56
CA ALA A 33 10.53 3.28 -10.77
C ALA A 33 9.34 2.70 -9.98
N THR A 34 8.34 3.51 -9.60
CA THR A 34 7.06 3.01 -9.09
C THR A 34 6.31 2.21 -10.16
N GLY A 35 6.33 2.61 -11.43
CA GLY A 35 5.82 1.78 -12.53
C GLY A 35 6.51 0.42 -12.63
N VAL A 36 7.84 0.40 -12.53
CA VAL A 36 8.63 -0.85 -12.46
C VAL A 36 8.25 -1.69 -11.25
N TRP A 37 8.00 -1.06 -10.10
CA TRP A 37 7.51 -1.73 -8.90
C TRP A 37 6.17 -2.42 -9.16
N VAL A 38 5.23 -1.75 -9.86
CA VAL A 38 3.93 -2.31 -10.24
C VAL A 38 4.10 -3.52 -11.16
N ILE A 39 5.01 -3.49 -12.14
CA ILE A 39 5.29 -4.67 -12.99
C ILE A 39 5.74 -5.88 -12.18
N ALA A 40 6.61 -5.67 -11.18
CA ALA A 40 7.05 -6.74 -10.29
C ALA A 40 5.93 -7.21 -9.34
N HIS A 41 5.01 -6.31 -8.96
CA HIS A 41 3.77 -6.66 -8.27
C HIS A 41 2.88 -7.59 -9.14
N GLU A 42 2.71 -7.29 -10.43
CA GLU A 42 1.98 -8.15 -11.37
C GLU A 42 2.60 -9.54 -11.50
N CYS A 43 3.94 -9.62 -11.42
CA CYS A 43 4.65 -10.90 -11.37
C CYS A 43 4.28 -11.70 -10.11
N GLY A 44 4.15 -11.04 -8.96
CA GLY A 44 3.73 -11.68 -7.71
C GLY A 44 2.35 -12.35 -7.80
N HIS A 45 1.44 -11.76 -8.59
CA HIS A 45 0.11 -12.30 -8.89
C HIS A 45 0.08 -13.33 -10.02
N GLY A 46 1.18 -13.49 -10.76
CA GLY A 46 1.24 -14.33 -11.95
C GLY A 46 0.60 -13.69 -13.19
N ALA A 47 0.31 -12.39 -13.15
CA ALA A 47 -0.40 -11.66 -14.20
C ALA A 47 0.51 -11.16 -15.34
N PHE A 48 1.83 -11.10 -15.12
CA PHE A 48 2.78 -10.61 -16.13
C PHE A 48 3.02 -11.61 -17.28
N SER A 49 3.02 -12.91 -16.99
CA SER A 49 3.26 -14.00 -17.94
C SER A 49 2.45 -15.24 -17.57
N LYS A 50 2.08 -16.05 -18.57
CA LYS A 50 1.46 -17.36 -18.34
C LYS A 50 2.37 -18.36 -17.61
N TRP A 51 3.67 -18.09 -17.54
CA TRP A 51 4.66 -18.96 -16.92
C TRP A 51 5.10 -18.41 -15.57
N GLN A 52 4.76 -19.12 -14.49
CA GLN A 52 5.11 -18.70 -13.13
C GLN A 52 6.61 -18.50 -12.92
N ALA A 53 7.46 -19.33 -13.53
CA ALA A 53 8.91 -19.17 -13.44
C ALA A 53 9.42 -17.85 -14.06
N VAL A 54 8.77 -17.37 -15.14
CA VAL A 54 9.11 -16.08 -15.75
C VAL A 54 8.67 -14.95 -14.83
N ASN A 55 7.45 -15.04 -14.28
CA ASN A 55 6.98 -14.08 -13.28
C ASN A 55 7.96 -13.99 -12.11
N ASP A 56 8.34 -15.13 -11.53
CA ASP A 56 9.23 -15.15 -10.37
C ASP A 56 10.64 -14.67 -10.68
N GLY A 57 11.19 -14.99 -11.85
CA GLY A 57 12.48 -14.46 -12.28
C GLY A 57 12.46 -12.95 -12.48
N VAL A 58 11.46 -12.41 -13.20
CA VAL A 58 11.34 -10.98 -13.47
C VAL A 58 11.03 -10.21 -12.18
N GLY A 59 10.07 -10.68 -11.40
CA GLY A 59 9.70 -10.09 -10.12
C GLY A 59 10.87 -10.03 -9.15
N LEU A 60 11.63 -11.13 -9.00
CA LEU A 60 12.81 -11.18 -8.13
C LEU A 60 13.85 -10.13 -8.52
N VAL A 61 14.17 -10.00 -9.81
CA VAL A 61 15.15 -9.02 -10.30
C VAL A 61 14.67 -7.59 -10.05
N LEU A 62 13.44 -7.27 -10.50
CA LEU A 62 12.92 -5.91 -10.45
C LEU A 62 12.70 -5.41 -9.01
N HIS A 63 12.07 -6.22 -8.15
CA HIS A 63 11.87 -5.87 -6.74
C HIS A 63 13.20 -5.82 -5.98
N SER A 64 14.15 -6.73 -6.23
CA SER A 64 15.46 -6.66 -5.57
C SER A 64 16.22 -5.37 -5.93
N CYS A 65 16.16 -4.94 -7.21
CA CYS A 65 16.70 -3.65 -7.65
C CYS A 65 16.00 -2.43 -7.04
N LEU A 66 14.84 -2.62 -6.40
CA LEU A 66 14.11 -1.62 -5.63
C LEU A 66 14.14 -1.92 -4.12
N LEU A 67 15.08 -2.76 -3.67
CA LEU A 67 15.25 -3.16 -2.26
C LEU A 67 13.99 -3.75 -1.61
N VAL A 68 13.19 -4.48 -2.39
CA VAL A 68 12.02 -5.23 -1.92
C VAL A 68 12.33 -6.72 -1.92
N PRO A 69 12.12 -7.45 -0.80
CA PRO A 69 12.28 -8.89 -0.79
C PRO A 69 11.10 -9.55 -1.53
N TYR A 70 11.28 -9.79 -2.84
CA TYR A 70 10.20 -10.15 -3.78
C TYR A 70 9.29 -11.26 -3.27
N PHE A 71 9.83 -12.42 -2.92
CA PHE A 71 8.99 -13.55 -2.51
C PHE A 71 8.33 -13.29 -1.16
N SER A 72 9.09 -12.77 -0.19
CA SER A 72 8.54 -12.40 1.12
C SER A 72 7.35 -11.46 0.98
N TRP A 73 7.48 -10.42 0.16
CA TRP A 73 6.40 -9.49 -0.13
C TRP A 73 5.27 -10.14 -0.95
N LYS A 74 5.57 -10.97 -1.96
CA LYS A 74 4.58 -11.74 -2.73
C LYS A 74 3.70 -12.60 -1.81
N HIS A 75 4.28 -13.26 -0.81
CA HIS A 75 3.55 -14.12 0.12
C HIS A 75 2.67 -13.36 1.10
N SER A 76 3.16 -12.24 1.67
CA SER A 76 2.34 -11.38 2.54
C SER A 76 1.26 -10.65 1.74
N HIS A 77 1.58 -10.17 0.54
CA HIS A 77 0.63 -9.51 -0.33
C HIS A 77 -0.47 -10.45 -0.84
N ARG A 78 -0.15 -11.72 -1.17
CA ARG A 78 -1.19 -12.73 -1.48
C ARG A 78 -2.15 -12.95 -0.31
N ARG A 79 -1.63 -12.97 0.92
CA ARG A 79 -2.45 -13.07 2.14
C ARG A 79 -3.31 -11.82 2.34
N HIS A 80 -2.79 -10.63 2.05
CA HIS A 80 -3.60 -9.41 1.98
C HIS A 80 -4.78 -9.60 1.03
N HIS A 81 -4.58 -9.94 -0.25
CA HIS A 81 -5.70 -10.15 -1.20
C HIS A 81 -6.70 -11.23 -0.76
N SER A 82 -6.23 -12.24 -0.03
CA SER A 82 -7.09 -13.29 0.50
C SER A 82 -7.83 -12.90 1.77
N ASN A 83 -7.46 -11.79 2.43
CA ASN A 83 -7.98 -11.39 3.74
C ASN A 83 -8.26 -9.88 3.86
N THR A 84 -8.31 -9.13 2.75
CA THR A 84 -8.43 -7.67 2.76
C THR A 84 -9.61 -7.24 3.62
N ALA A 85 -9.41 -6.20 4.43
CA ALA A 85 -10.38 -5.65 5.38
C ALA A 85 -10.82 -6.59 6.53
N SER A 86 -10.21 -7.76 6.70
CA SER A 86 -10.32 -8.54 7.94
C SER A 86 -9.50 -7.89 9.05
N LEU A 87 -10.13 -7.63 10.20
CA LEU A 87 -9.42 -7.08 11.36
C LEU A 87 -8.37 -8.04 11.93
N GLU A 88 -8.57 -9.34 11.76
CA GLU A 88 -7.71 -10.36 12.34
C GLU A 88 -6.62 -10.84 11.39
N LYS A 89 -6.88 -10.84 10.07
CA LYS A 89 -6.07 -11.59 9.09
C LYS A 89 -5.43 -10.75 7.99
N ASP A 90 -5.80 -9.49 7.81
CA ASP A 90 -5.18 -8.65 6.78
C ASP A 90 -3.68 -8.36 7.12
N GLU A 91 -2.84 -8.18 6.11
CA GLU A 91 -1.38 -8.04 6.25
C GLU A 91 -0.89 -6.60 6.09
N VAL A 92 -1.76 -5.64 5.78
CA VAL A 92 -1.36 -4.25 5.55
C VAL A 92 -2.47 -3.26 5.89
N PHE A 93 -2.09 -2.13 6.48
CA PHE A 93 -2.97 -1.06 6.98
C PHE A 93 -4.15 -1.53 7.85
N VAL A 94 -3.93 -2.57 8.68
CA VAL A 94 -4.93 -3.01 9.66
C VAL A 94 -5.18 -1.89 10.67
N PRO A 95 -6.39 -1.34 10.75
CA PRO A 95 -6.64 -0.20 11.62
C PRO A 95 -6.75 -0.65 13.08
N PRO A 96 -6.29 0.19 14.04
CA PRO A 96 -6.53 -0.08 15.45
C PRO A 96 -8.03 0.03 15.75
N THR A 97 -8.49 -0.74 16.73
CA THR A 97 -9.81 -0.60 17.35
C THR A 97 -9.81 0.51 18.41
N ALA A 98 -10.99 0.97 18.80
CA ALA A 98 -11.13 1.97 19.87
C ALA A 98 -10.44 1.55 21.19
N SER A 99 -10.45 0.26 21.52
CA SER A 99 -9.80 -0.28 22.73
C SER A 99 -8.28 -0.28 22.67
N GLU A 100 -7.69 -0.24 21.48
CA GLU A 100 -6.22 -0.23 21.31
C GLU A 100 -5.64 1.18 21.36
N LEU A 101 -6.49 2.21 21.30
CA LEU A 101 -6.11 3.59 21.53
C LEU A 101 -6.18 3.93 23.02
N ALA A 102 -5.06 3.74 23.72
CA ALA A 102 -4.97 3.99 25.16
C ALA A 102 -4.95 5.49 25.53
N ASP A 103 -4.43 6.36 24.65
CA ASP A 103 -4.20 7.77 24.92
C ASP A 103 -4.69 8.70 23.79
N GLY A 104 -5.40 9.77 24.17
CA GLY A 104 -5.85 10.81 23.23
C GLY A 104 -4.69 11.59 22.57
N TRP A 105 -3.50 11.54 23.15
CA TRP A 105 -2.29 12.20 22.63
C TRP A 105 -1.94 11.75 21.21
N GLN A 106 -2.00 10.44 20.94
CA GLN A 106 -1.68 9.85 19.63
C GLN A 106 -2.62 10.32 18.52
N GLN A 107 -3.75 10.93 18.90
CA GLN A 107 -4.80 11.38 18.01
C GLN A 107 -4.81 12.90 17.82
N THR A 108 -3.92 13.64 18.50
CA THR A 108 -3.74 15.07 18.25
C THR A 108 -3.29 15.30 16.82
N TRP A 109 -3.73 16.43 16.23
CA TRP A 109 -3.36 16.84 14.88
C TRP A 109 -1.83 16.77 14.66
N PHE A 110 -1.05 17.32 15.59
CA PHE A 110 0.40 17.40 15.48
C PHE A 110 1.04 16.00 15.42
N VAL A 111 0.64 15.10 16.32
CA VAL A 111 1.18 13.73 16.35
C VAL A 111 0.80 12.99 15.07
N ARG A 112 -0.43 13.14 14.59
CA ARG A 112 -0.87 12.45 13.38
C ARG A 112 -0.17 12.95 12.13
N VAL A 113 -0.01 14.25 11.94
CA VAL A 113 0.77 14.79 10.82
C VAL A 113 2.23 14.32 10.89
N THR A 114 2.81 14.28 12.09
CA THR A 114 4.16 13.76 12.30
C THR A 114 4.25 12.27 11.93
N LYS A 115 3.28 11.45 12.36
CA LYS A 115 3.21 10.04 11.97
C LYS A 115 3.03 9.85 10.48
N LEU A 116 2.22 10.68 9.80
CA LEU A 116 2.09 10.63 8.34
C LEU A 116 3.44 10.87 7.67
N ALA A 117 4.19 11.89 8.10
CA ALA A 117 5.53 12.16 7.57
C ALA A 117 6.49 10.98 7.80
N VAL A 118 6.45 10.36 8.98
CA VAL A 118 7.24 9.15 9.28
C VAL A 118 6.82 7.98 8.39
N THR A 119 5.51 7.75 8.24
CA THR A 119 4.95 6.69 7.38
C THR A 119 5.37 6.85 5.92
N LEU A 120 5.35 8.07 5.38
CA LEU A 120 5.76 8.35 4.00
C LEU A 120 7.27 8.31 3.75
N THR A 121 8.10 8.37 4.80
CA THR A 121 9.57 8.38 4.68
C THR A 121 10.21 7.04 5.01
N ILE A 122 9.88 6.50 6.19
CA ILE A 122 10.46 5.25 6.70
C ILE A 122 9.42 4.16 6.98
N GLY A 123 8.13 4.42 6.71
CA GLY A 123 7.05 3.45 6.94
C GLY A 123 7.23 2.15 6.18
N TRP A 124 7.70 2.21 4.92
CA TRP A 124 7.99 1.01 4.13
C TRP A 124 9.10 0.14 4.75
N PRO A 125 10.31 0.66 5.07
CA PRO A 125 11.28 -0.08 5.85
C PRO A 125 10.73 -0.61 7.18
N CYS A 126 10.01 0.20 7.95
CA CYS A 126 9.42 -0.25 9.21
C CYS A 126 8.42 -1.41 9.01
N TYR A 127 7.66 -1.42 7.91
CA TYR A 127 6.78 -2.53 7.58
C TYR A 127 7.58 -3.81 7.28
N LEU A 128 8.63 -3.72 6.45
CA LEU A 128 9.46 -4.88 6.12
C LEU A 128 10.16 -5.45 7.35
N PHE A 129 10.77 -4.60 8.19
CA PHE A 129 11.57 -5.03 9.34
C PHE A 129 10.76 -5.32 10.61
N LEU A 130 9.61 -4.69 10.79
CA LEU A 130 8.88 -4.71 12.07
C LEU A 130 7.36 -4.96 11.92
N ASN A 131 6.85 -5.12 10.70
CA ASN A 131 5.43 -5.37 10.40
C ASN A 131 4.47 -4.32 10.99
N VAL A 132 4.87 -3.04 11.02
CA VAL A 132 4.15 -1.97 11.77
C VAL A 132 2.72 -1.69 11.30
N SER A 133 2.34 -2.10 10.09
CA SER A 133 1.01 -1.87 9.51
C SER A 133 0.20 -3.15 9.26
N GLY A 134 0.79 -4.33 9.47
CA GLY A 134 0.07 -5.60 9.28
C GLY A 134 -0.67 -6.05 10.53
N ARG A 135 -1.32 -7.21 10.44
CA ARG A 135 -1.88 -7.89 11.63
C ARG A 135 -0.83 -8.12 12.70
N LYS A 136 -1.31 -8.21 13.94
CA LYS A 136 -0.50 -8.64 15.08
C LYS A 136 -0.32 -10.15 15.06
N TYR A 137 0.91 -10.58 15.30
CA TYR A 137 1.29 -11.98 15.45
C TYR A 137 1.70 -12.26 16.89
N GLU A 138 1.66 -13.53 17.30
CA GLU A 138 2.06 -13.97 18.64
C GLU A 138 3.55 -13.73 18.95
N ARG A 139 4.34 -13.45 17.93
CA ARG A 139 5.77 -13.13 18.02
C ARG A 139 6.16 -12.08 16.97
N PRO A 140 7.33 -11.44 17.11
CA PRO A 140 7.79 -10.46 16.13
C PRO A 140 7.77 -11.02 14.70
N ALA A 141 7.25 -10.21 13.77
CA ALA A 141 7.10 -10.54 12.37
C ALA A 141 7.91 -9.57 11.52
N ASN A 142 8.58 -10.11 10.50
CA ASN A 142 9.32 -9.33 9.50
C ASN A 142 9.42 -10.12 8.19
N HIS A 143 9.84 -9.45 7.12
CA HIS A 143 9.89 -10.00 5.76
C HIS A 143 11.24 -10.66 5.41
N PHE A 144 12.20 -10.70 6.33
CA PHE A 144 13.55 -11.23 6.12
C PHE A 144 13.83 -12.50 6.93
N ASP A 145 13.03 -12.80 7.95
CA ASP A 145 13.14 -14.05 8.71
C ASP A 145 12.32 -15.13 7.99
N PRO A 146 12.94 -16.19 7.43
CA PRO A 146 12.21 -17.31 6.83
C PRO A 146 11.35 -18.07 7.85
N TYR A 147 11.64 -17.90 9.14
CA TYR A 147 10.81 -18.42 10.21
C TYR A 147 9.76 -17.43 10.67
N SER A 148 9.63 -16.23 10.12
CA SER A 148 8.59 -15.24 10.47
C SER A 148 7.18 -15.87 10.48
N PRO A 149 6.27 -15.47 11.38
CA PRO A 149 4.93 -16.06 11.45
C PRO A 149 4.06 -15.73 10.23
N ILE A 150 4.51 -14.80 9.38
CA ILE A 150 3.92 -14.51 8.07
C ILE A 150 4.00 -15.75 7.16
N PHE A 151 5.11 -16.50 7.21
CA PHE A 151 5.43 -17.51 6.21
C PHE A 151 5.19 -18.95 6.69
N SER A 152 4.69 -19.77 5.77
CA SER A 152 4.56 -21.22 5.96
C SER A 152 5.90 -21.92 5.73
N LYS A 153 6.01 -23.19 6.13
CA LYS A 153 7.22 -24.00 5.93
C LYS A 153 7.65 -24.11 4.45
N ARG A 154 6.70 -24.05 3.52
CA ARG A 154 6.97 -24.20 2.07
C ARG A 154 7.57 -22.96 1.44
N GLU A 155 7.34 -21.79 2.03
CA GLU A 155 7.75 -20.47 1.48
C GLU A 155 9.14 -20.04 1.97
N ARG A 156 9.73 -20.77 2.93
CA ARG A 156 10.99 -20.38 3.59
C ARG A 156 12.19 -20.25 2.66
N LEU A 157 12.28 -21.15 1.68
CA LEU A 157 13.36 -21.10 0.69
C LEU A 157 13.22 -19.90 -0.24
N GLU A 158 11.99 -19.49 -0.53
CA GLU A 158 11.70 -18.32 -1.35
C GLU A 158 12.05 -17.02 -0.59
N VAL A 159 11.82 -16.97 0.73
CA VAL A 159 12.30 -15.88 1.59
C VAL A 159 13.82 -15.75 1.52
N LEU A 160 14.55 -16.86 1.75
CA LEU A 160 16.01 -16.87 1.66
C LEU A 160 16.53 -16.47 0.27
N ALA A 161 15.83 -16.86 -0.80
CA ALA A 161 16.18 -16.44 -2.16
C ALA A 161 16.05 -14.93 -2.35
N SER A 162 15.02 -14.31 -1.75
CA SER A 162 14.85 -12.85 -1.76
C SER A 162 15.97 -12.16 -1.00
N ASP A 163 16.33 -12.66 0.18
CA ASP A 163 17.40 -12.08 1.00
C ASP A 163 18.76 -12.17 0.28
N ALA A 164 19.04 -13.29 -0.37
CA ALA A 164 20.25 -13.46 -1.17
C ALA A 164 20.30 -12.48 -2.35
N ALA A 165 19.17 -12.30 -3.07
CA ALA A 165 19.08 -11.35 -4.17
C ALA A 165 19.27 -9.90 -3.69
N LEU A 166 18.72 -9.54 -2.53
CA LEU A 166 18.95 -8.24 -1.90
C LEU A 166 20.41 -8.05 -1.49
N GLY A 167 21.04 -9.07 -0.91
CA GLY A 167 22.46 -9.05 -0.58
C GLY A 167 23.35 -8.81 -1.81
N LEU A 168 22.99 -9.42 -2.96
CA LEU A 168 23.67 -9.19 -4.23
C LEU A 168 23.49 -7.75 -4.73
N VAL A 169 22.27 -7.21 -4.71
CA VAL A 169 22.01 -5.83 -5.11
C VAL A 169 22.73 -4.83 -4.21
N LEU A 170 22.66 -5.00 -2.88
CA LEU A 170 23.35 -4.14 -1.92
C LEU A 170 24.88 -4.18 -2.12
N THR A 171 25.44 -5.36 -2.42
CA THR A 171 26.86 -5.50 -2.78
C THR A 171 27.19 -4.71 -4.04
N GLY A 172 26.37 -4.82 -5.08
CA GLY A 172 26.52 -4.07 -6.33
C GLY A 172 26.44 -2.56 -6.12
N LEU A 173 25.44 -2.08 -5.38
CA LEU A 173 25.30 -0.66 -5.01
C LEU A 173 26.52 -0.16 -4.23
N GLY A 174 27.07 -0.98 -3.32
CA GLY A 174 28.30 -0.68 -2.60
C GLY A 174 29.52 -0.58 -3.51
N GLY A 175 29.62 -1.42 -4.55
CA GLY A 175 30.64 -1.32 -5.59
C GLY A 175 30.51 -0.04 -6.42
N LEU A 176 29.29 0.31 -6.82
CA LEU A 176 28.99 1.55 -7.54
C LEU A 176 29.31 2.78 -6.69
N ALA A 177 28.96 2.77 -5.40
CA ALA A 177 29.31 3.86 -4.48
C ALA A 177 30.81 4.04 -4.31
N ARG A 178 31.59 2.95 -4.27
CA ARG A 178 33.06 3.03 -4.21
C ARG A 178 33.67 3.58 -5.50
N THR A 179 33.05 3.31 -6.65
CA THR A 179 33.55 3.71 -7.98
C THR A 179 33.16 5.16 -8.33
N PHE A 180 31.91 5.54 -8.10
CA PHE A 180 31.34 6.83 -8.51
C PHE A 180 31.11 7.80 -7.35
N GLY A 181 31.27 7.34 -6.11
CA GLY A 181 31.08 8.12 -4.88
C GLY A 181 29.71 7.96 -4.23
N TRP A 182 29.66 8.03 -2.91
CA TRP A 182 28.41 7.94 -2.13
C TRP A 182 27.41 9.06 -2.45
N ALA A 183 27.89 10.27 -2.72
CA ALA A 183 27.03 11.38 -3.10
C ALA A 183 26.37 11.16 -4.47
N TRP A 184 27.05 10.47 -5.40
CA TRP A 184 26.46 10.08 -6.67
C TRP A 184 25.34 9.07 -6.44
N LEU A 185 25.60 7.99 -5.69
CA LEU A 185 24.61 6.96 -5.39
C LEU A 185 23.38 7.54 -4.70
N LEU A 186 23.59 8.44 -3.73
CA LEU A 186 22.52 9.13 -3.02
C LEU A 186 21.57 9.82 -4.01
N LYS A 187 22.12 10.62 -4.93
CA LYS A 187 21.34 11.42 -5.87
C LYS A 187 20.67 10.58 -6.95
N VAL A 188 21.34 9.56 -7.49
CA VAL A 188 20.81 8.84 -8.65
C VAL A 188 19.92 7.66 -8.30
N TYR A 189 20.11 7.09 -7.10
CA TYR A 189 19.43 5.87 -6.66
C TYR A 189 18.64 6.08 -5.37
N VAL A 190 19.29 6.52 -4.29
CA VAL A 190 18.65 6.52 -2.95
C VAL A 190 17.49 7.51 -2.88
N VAL A 191 17.65 8.75 -3.34
CA VAL A 191 16.56 9.74 -3.29
C VAL A 191 15.37 9.32 -4.18
N PRO A 192 15.55 8.89 -5.44
CA PRO A 192 14.46 8.30 -6.21
C PRO A 192 13.81 7.08 -5.55
N TYR A 193 14.60 6.19 -4.93
CA TYR A 193 14.08 5.03 -4.19
C TYR A 193 13.20 5.44 -3.01
N LEU A 194 13.57 6.48 -2.26
CA LEU A 194 12.71 7.02 -1.20
C LEU A 194 11.37 7.56 -1.76
N ILE A 195 11.38 8.11 -2.97
CA ILE A 195 10.15 8.53 -3.66
C ILE A 195 9.31 7.31 -4.09
N VAL A 196 9.94 6.22 -4.53
CA VAL A 196 9.22 4.94 -4.79
C VAL A 196 8.52 4.47 -3.52
N ASN A 197 9.20 4.49 -2.37
CA ASN A 197 8.63 4.11 -1.08
C ASN A 197 7.46 5.01 -0.67
N ALA A 198 7.60 6.33 -0.87
CA ALA A 198 6.54 7.29 -0.59
C ALA A 198 5.30 7.02 -1.46
N TRP A 199 5.48 6.75 -2.76
CA TRP A 199 4.37 6.40 -3.66
C TRP A 199 3.75 5.05 -3.32
N LEU A 200 4.56 4.03 -3.04
CA LEU A 200 4.09 2.71 -2.62
C LEU A 200 3.16 2.83 -1.41
N VAL A 201 3.62 3.50 -0.36
CA VAL A 201 2.84 3.74 0.87
C VAL A 201 1.60 4.56 0.56
N THR A 202 1.70 5.63 -0.25
CA THR A 202 0.56 6.49 -0.59
C THR A 202 -0.53 5.72 -1.34
N ILE A 203 -0.15 4.94 -2.35
CA ILE A 203 -1.06 4.13 -3.18
C ILE A 203 -1.79 3.13 -2.29
N THR A 204 -1.06 2.28 -1.56
CA THR A 204 -1.68 1.24 -0.72
C THR A 204 -2.51 1.82 0.43
N LEU A 205 -2.04 2.89 1.08
CA LEU A 205 -2.79 3.56 2.13
C LEU A 205 -4.12 4.09 1.60
N LEU A 206 -4.10 4.85 0.51
CA LEU A 206 -5.33 5.45 -0.02
C LEU A 206 -6.29 4.37 -0.52
N GLN A 207 -5.78 3.32 -1.17
CA GLN A 207 -6.59 2.19 -1.62
C GLN A 207 -7.34 1.49 -0.47
N HIS A 208 -6.75 1.39 0.72
CA HIS A 208 -7.27 0.60 1.84
C HIS A 208 -7.74 1.39 3.06
N THR A 209 -7.50 2.70 3.08
CA THR A 209 -7.89 3.61 4.18
C THR A 209 -8.77 4.72 3.65
N HIS A 210 -10.06 4.63 3.93
CA HIS A 210 -11.04 5.67 3.58
C HIS A 210 -12.28 5.55 4.47
N PRO A 211 -12.96 6.65 4.86
CA PRO A 211 -14.12 6.59 5.76
C PRO A 211 -15.29 5.71 5.27
N ALA A 212 -15.39 5.51 3.95
CA ALA A 212 -16.41 4.66 3.32
C ALA A 212 -16.01 3.18 3.21
N LEU A 213 -14.85 2.77 3.71
CA LEU A 213 -14.45 1.36 3.70
C LEU A 213 -14.78 0.67 5.03
N PRO A 214 -15.63 -0.37 5.00
CA PRO A 214 -15.86 -1.20 6.16
C PRO A 214 -14.68 -2.16 6.38
N HIS A 215 -14.49 -2.52 7.65
CA HIS A 215 -13.65 -3.62 8.10
C HIS A 215 -14.53 -4.65 8.80
N PHE A 216 -14.11 -5.90 8.79
CA PHE A 216 -14.95 -7.01 9.23
C PHE A 216 -14.22 -7.85 10.27
N ALA A 217 -14.94 -8.18 11.35
CA ALA A 217 -14.55 -9.25 12.25
C ALA A 217 -14.75 -10.61 11.58
N ALA A 218 -14.09 -11.64 12.11
CA ALA A 218 -14.08 -12.98 11.53
C ALA A 218 -15.46 -13.58 11.20
N GLY A 219 -16.52 -13.23 11.94
CA GLY A 219 -17.89 -13.73 11.71
C GLY A 219 -18.65 -13.07 10.56
N GLU A 220 -18.25 -11.86 10.15
CA GLU A 220 -18.88 -11.07 9.08
C GLU A 220 -18.02 -10.97 7.81
N TRP A 221 -16.76 -11.41 7.90
CA TRP A 221 -15.83 -11.35 6.79
C TRP A 221 -16.11 -12.50 5.80
N ASP A 222 -16.21 -12.14 4.53
CA ASP A 222 -16.07 -13.05 3.40
C ASP A 222 -15.15 -12.43 2.34
N TRP A 223 -14.67 -13.25 1.40
CA TRP A 223 -13.71 -12.80 0.39
C TRP A 223 -14.24 -11.65 -0.47
N LEU A 224 -15.52 -11.68 -0.86
CA LEU A 224 -16.08 -10.68 -1.76
C LEU A 224 -16.24 -9.33 -1.07
N ARG A 225 -16.73 -9.32 0.18
CA ARG A 225 -16.78 -8.13 1.03
C ARG A 225 -15.38 -7.52 1.22
N GLY A 226 -14.38 -8.35 1.49
CA GLY A 226 -13.00 -7.92 1.62
C GLY A 226 -12.43 -7.33 0.33
N ALA A 227 -12.59 -8.02 -0.80
CA ALA A 227 -12.09 -7.58 -2.11
C ALA A 227 -12.74 -6.27 -2.60
N LEU A 228 -14.00 -6.02 -2.22
CA LEU A 228 -14.70 -4.76 -2.53
C LEU A 228 -14.41 -3.62 -1.55
N SER A 229 -13.77 -3.90 -0.41
CA SER A 229 -13.35 -2.88 0.57
C SER A 229 -12.08 -2.14 0.12
N THR A 230 -12.16 -1.49 -1.04
CA THR A 230 -11.09 -0.68 -1.59
C THR A 230 -11.61 0.49 -2.42
N VAL A 231 -10.81 1.55 -2.60
CA VAL A 231 -11.21 2.78 -3.30
C VAL A 231 -10.28 3.09 -4.46
N ASP A 232 -10.84 3.26 -5.65
CA ASP A 232 -10.12 3.74 -6.84
C ASP A 232 -9.98 5.27 -6.83
N ARG A 233 -8.86 5.78 -7.37
CA ARG A 233 -8.55 7.22 -7.50
C ARG A 233 -7.73 7.48 -8.76
N SER A 234 -7.88 8.68 -9.34
CA SER A 234 -6.97 9.14 -10.40
C SER A 234 -5.90 10.06 -9.84
N TYR A 235 -4.64 9.78 -10.19
CA TYR A 235 -3.47 10.60 -9.88
C TYR A 235 -3.06 11.46 -11.09
N GLY A 236 -3.96 11.59 -12.08
CA GLY A 236 -3.73 12.35 -13.30
C GLY A 236 -2.75 11.64 -14.23
N PHE A 237 -1.75 12.35 -14.75
CA PHE A 237 -0.77 11.75 -15.66
C PHE A 237 0.05 10.61 -15.03
N LEU A 238 0.14 10.59 -13.70
CA LEU A 238 0.82 9.52 -12.96
C LEU A 238 0.11 8.17 -13.10
N ASP A 239 -1.18 8.14 -13.43
CA ASP A 239 -1.91 6.89 -13.66
C ASP A 239 -1.21 6.06 -14.76
N HIS A 240 -0.76 6.72 -15.82
CA HIS A 240 0.01 6.05 -16.87
C HIS A 240 1.38 5.56 -16.39
N MET A 241 2.06 6.32 -15.54
CA MET A 241 3.37 5.93 -14.98
C MET A 241 3.24 4.78 -13.99
N PHE A 242 2.10 4.66 -13.31
CA PHE A 242 1.81 3.63 -12.33
C PHE A 242 0.96 2.49 -12.90
N HIS A 243 0.86 2.39 -14.23
CA HIS A 243 0.12 1.32 -14.91
C HIS A 243 -1.35 1.21 -14.48
N HIS A 244 -1.97 2.35 -14.16
CA HIS A 244 -3.36 2.48 -13.73
C HIS A 244 -3.71 1.74 -12.43
N ILE A 245 -2.71 1.37 -11.62
CA ILE A 245 -2.96 0.64 -10.36
C ILE A 245 -3.84 1.43 -9.38
N ALA A 246 -3.84 2.76 -9.44
CA ALA A 246 -4.63 3.61 -8.55
C ALA A 246 -6.10 3.71 -8.99
N ASP A 247 -6.38 3.72 -10.29
CA ASP A 247 -7.72 3.91 -10.87
C ASP A 247 -8.39 2.61 -11.34
N THR A 248 -7.75 1.45 -11.10
CA THR A 248 -8.30 0.13 -11.40
C THR A 248 -8.10 -0.89 -10.26
N HIS A 249 -7.91 -0.42 -9.04
CA HIS A 249 -7.57 -1.28 -7.90
C HIS A 249 -8.73 -2.17 -7.44
N VAL A 250 -9.98 -1.72 -7.56
CA VAL A 250 -11.15 -2.57 -7.29
C VAL A 250 -11.16 -3.79 -8.22
N ALA A 251 -10.93 -3.58 -9.52
CA ALA A 251 -10.82 -4.67 -10.48
C ALA A 251 -9.62 -5.57 -10.17
N HIS A 252 -8.50 -4.97 -9.77
CA HIS A 252 -7.31 -5.70 -9.33
C HIS A 252 -7.57 -6.60 -8.12
N HIS A 253 -8.35 -6.16 -7.12
CA HIS A 253 -8.70 -7.01 -5.97
C HIS A 253 -9.61 -8.18 -6.33
N LEU A 254 -10.57 -7.94 -7.21
CA LEU A 254 -11.47 -9.00 -7.70
C LEU A 254 -10.76 -10.00 -8.60
N PHE A 255 -9.77 -9.55 -9.38
CA PHE A 255 -9.12 -10.32 -10.43
C PHE A 255 -7.60 -10.07 -10.46
N SER A 256 -6.89 -10.33 -9.36
CA SER A 256 -5.47 -9.97 -9.24
C SER A 256 -4.55 -10.68 -10.25
N GLY A 257 -4.97 -11.83 -10.78
CA GLY A 257 -4.28 -12.54 -11.86
C GLY A 257 -4.51 -11.93 -13.27
N MET A 258 -5.34 -10.89 -13.39
CA MET A 258 -5.55 -10.17 -14.65
C MET A 258 -4.36 -9.25 -14.93
N PRO A 259 -3.78 -9.27 -16.15
CA PRO A 259 -2.74 -8.32 -16.50
C PRO A 259 -3.21 -6.87 -16.43
N HIS A 260 -2.44 -5.99 -15.79
CA HIS A 260 -2.78 -4.57 -15.63
C HIS A 260 -3.24 -3.84 -16.92
N TYR A 261 -2.76 -4.24 -18.10
CA TYR A 261 -3.15 -3.60 -19.36
C TYR A 261 -4.60 -3.87 -19.78
N HIS A 262 -5.28 -4.85 -19.16
CA HIS A 262 -6.73 -5.06 -19.28
C HIS A 262 -7.54 -4.46 -18.13
N ALA A 263 -6.89 -3.99 -17.05
CA ALA A 263 -7.59 -3.57 -15.84
C ALA A 263 -8.54 -2.39 -16.09
N ARG A 264 -8.17 -1.45 -16.99
CA ARG A 264 -9.05 -0.32 -17.35
C ARG A 264 -10.32 -0.76 -18.05
N GLU A 265 -10.22 -1.72 -18.96
CA GLU A 265 -11.36 -2.30 -19.69
C GLU A 265 -12.28 -3.02 -18.69
N ALA A 266 -11.71 -3.85 -17.82
CA ALA A 266 -12.44 -4.53 -16.77
C ALA A 266 -13.15 -3.54 -15.83
N THR A 267 -12.45 -2.50 -15.37
CA THR A 267 -13.03 -1.45 -14.51
C THR A 267 -14.20 -0.73 -15.18
N ALA A 268 -14.13 -0.45 -16.49
CA ALA A 268 -15.23 0.20 -17.20
C ALA A 268 -16.52 -0.66 -17.21
N VAL A 269 -16.37 -1.99 -17.26
CA VAL A 269 -17.49 -2.95 -17.20
C VAL A 269 -17.96 -3.17 -15.76
N LEU A 270 -17.04 -3.26 -14.80
CA LEU A 270 -17.36 -3.53 -13.39
C LEU A 270 -18.07 -2.37 -12.70
N LYS A 271 -17.70 -1.14 -13.00
CA LYS A 271 -18.30 0.08 -12.41
C LYS A 271 -19.84 0.06 -12.42
N PRO A 272 -20.52 -0.08 -13.57
CA PRO A 272 -21.99 -0.11 -13.60
C PRO A 272 -22.59 -1.35 -12.95
N LEU A 273 -21.90 -2.50 -12.97
CA LEU A 273 -22.37 -3.75 -12.35
C LEU A 273 -22.33 -3.69 -10.83
N LEU A 274 -21.27 -3.12 -10.27
CA LEU A 274 -21.08 -2.95 -8.83
C LEU A 274 -21.93 -1.81 -8.27
N GLY A 275 -22.25 -0.80 -9.09
CA GLY A 275 -23.13 0.31 -8.71
C GLY A 275 -22.69 0.96 -7.40
N PRO A 276 -23.53 0.94 -6.34
CA PRO A 276 -23.20 1.56 -5.05
C PRO A 276 -22.03 0.89 -4.29
N TYR A 277 -21.64 -0.33 -4.67
CA TYR A 277 -20.52 -1.05 -4.06
C TYR A 277 -19.16 -0.64 -4.65
N TYR A 278 -19.14 0.03 -5.80
CA TYR A 278 -17.91 0.56 -6.36
C TYR A 278 -17.54 1.90 -5.70
N GLN A 279 -16.38 1.96 -5.05
CA GLN A 279 -15.90 3.17 -4.39
C GLN A 279 -14.87 3.90 -5.24
N PHE A 280 -15.10 5.19 -5.44
CA PHE A 280 -14.18 6.09 -6.13
C PHE A 280 -14.07 7.42 -5.39
N ASP A 281 -12.86 7.94 -5.27
CA ASP A 281 -12.60 9.22 -4.64
C ASP A 281 -11.91 10.19 -5.62
N ALA A 282 -12.57 11.33 -5.87
CA ALA A 282 -12.14 12.34 -6.83
C ALA A 282 -11.17 13.39 -6.23
N ARG A 283 -10.86 13.33 -4.93
CA ARG A 283 -9.91 14.25 -4.30
C ARG A 283 -8.51 14.04 -4.87
N SER A 284 -7.72 15.12 -4.92
CA SER A 284 -6.31 14.99 -5.30
C SER A 284 -5.54 14.12 -4.30
N PRO A 285 -4.50 13.40 -4.71
CA PRO A 285 -3.81 12.44 -3.85
C PRO A 285 -3.30 13.05 -2.54
N GLY A 286 -2.72 14.26 -2.59
CA GLY A 286 -2.24 14.95 -1.39
C GLY A 286 -3.37 15.36 -0.44
N ARG A 287 -4.53 15.78 -0.97
CA ARG A 287 -5.70 16.13 -0.15
C ARG A 287 -6.32 14.88 0.48
N ALA A 288 -6.52 13.83 -0.31
CA ALA A 288 -7.03 12.55 0.17
C ALA A 288 -6.11 11.98 1.26
N LEU A 289 -4.79 11.99 1.04
CA LEU A 289 -3.81 11.46 1.97
C LEU A 289 -3.88 12.16 3.33
N LEU A 290 -3.93 13.50 3.35
CA LEU A 290 -4.05 14.23 4.60
C LEU A 290 -5.41 14.04 5.27
N GLU A 291 -6.52 14.15 4.53
CA GLU A 291 -7.86 14.05 5.08
C GLU A 291 -8.18 12.63 5.58
N ASP A 292 -7.88 11.61 4.80
CA ASP A 292 -8.13 10.21 5.16
C ASP A 292 -7.24 9.81 6.33
N TRP A 293 -5.95 10.18 6.30
CA TRP A 293 -5.05 9.95 7.43
C TRP A 293 -5.54 10.61 8.71
N LEU A 294 -6.22 11.77 8.64
CA LEU A 294 -6.76 12.48 9.80
C LEU A 294 -8.19 12.08 10.18
N ARG A 295 -8.93 11.39 9.33
CA ARG A 295 -10.30 10.92 9.64
C ARG A 295 -10.31 9.47 10.07
N CYS A 296 -9.42 8.65 9.51
CA CYS A 296 -9.31 7.23 9.76
C CYS A 296 -8.36 6.96 10.95
N SER A 297 -8.78 7.29 12.17
CA SER A 297 -7.96 7.10 13.37
C SER A 297 -7.98 5.67 13.89
N TYR A 298 -9.19 5.12 14.00
CA TYR A 298 -9.50 3.80 14.50
C TYR A 298 -10.81 3.35 13.89
N VAL A 299 -11.11 2.07 14.05
CA VAL A 299 -12.41 1.53 13.66
C VAL A 299 -13.23 1.15 14.89
N SER A 300 -14.54 1.34 14.81
CA SER A 300 -15.50 0.89 15.81
C SER A 300 -16.70 0.24 15.14
N PRO A 301 -17.45 -0.63 15.85
CA PRO A 301 -18.73 -1.12 15.36
C PRO A 301 -19.65 0.04 14.99
N ASP A 302 -20.56 -0.20 14.04
CA ASP A 302 -21.61 0.75 13.70
C ASP A 302 -22.50 1.03 14.93
N PRO A 303 -22.69 2.28 15.37
CA PRO A 303 -23.62 2.61 16.45
C PRO A 303 -25.10 2.47 16.03
N THR A 304 -25.40 2.27 14.74
CA THR A 304 -26.77 2.13 14.22
C THR A 304 -27.08 0.71 13.76
N PRO A 305 -27.81 -0.10 14.55
CA PRO A 305 -28.44 -1.33 14.05
C PRO A 305 -29.59 -1.05 13.06
N ASP A 306 -30.10 0.19 13.00
CA ASP A 306 -31.39 0.51 12.38
C ASP A 306 -31.32 1.77 11.48
N LEU A 307 -30.77 1.64 10.26
CA LEU A 307 -31.22 2.49 9.16
C LEU A 307 -32.43 1.80 8.51
N LYS A 308 -33.64 2.19 8.92
CA LYS A 308 -34.86 1.89 8.15
C LYS A 308 -34.74 2.57 6.79
N ILE A 309 -34.22 1.85 5.80
CA ILE A 309 -34.39 2.24 4.41
C ILE A 309 -35.90 2.19 4.16
N ASN A 310 -36.49 3.35 3.89
CA ASN A 310 -37.90 3.46 3.49
C ASN A 310 -38.03 2.94 2.05
N SER A 311 -37.81 1.63 1.84
CA SER A 311 -38.05 0.97 0.56
C SER A 311 -39.46 0.40 0.58
N LYS A 312 -40.30 0.87 -0.35
CA LYS A 312 -41.59 0.26 -0.68
C LYS A 312 -41.37 -1.03 -1.50
N SER A 313 -40.56 -1.96 -0.98
CA SER A 313 -40.37 -3.27 -1.58
C SER A 313 -40.46 -4.33 -0.48
N ASP A 314 -41.43 -5.23 -0.61
CA ASP A 314 -41.81 -6.30 0.33
C ASP A 314 -40.76 -7.43 0.47
N HIS A 315 -39.48 -7.10 0.39
CA HIS A 315 -38.39 -8.03 0.70
C HIS A 315 -37.74 -7.62 2.01
N LYS A 316 -38.31 -8.13 3.10
CA LYS A 316 -37.71 -8.08 4.43
C LYS A 316 -36.49 -9.00 4.44
N ILE A 317 -35.31 -8.44 4.17
CA ILE A 317 -34.05 -9.07 4.55
C ILE A 317 -33.95 -8.93 6.08
N PRO A 318 -33.79 -10.02 6.85
CA PRO A 318 -33.68 -9.93 8.29
C PRO A 318 -32.34 -9.26 8.65
N LEU A 319 -32.37 -8.00 9.06
CA LEU A 319 -31.23 -7.32 9.66
C LEU A 319 -31.24 -7.62 11.16
N SER A 320 -30.63 -8.73 11.56
CA SER A 320 -30.12 -8.85 12.93
C SER A 320 -28.93 -7.91 13.06
N GLY A 321 -28.89 -7.07 14.10
CA GLY A 321 -27.82 -6.09 14.33
C GLY A 321 -26.42 -6.67 14.05
N ALA A 322 -25.74 -6.13 13.05
CA ALA A 322 -24.49 -6.71 12.54
C ALA A 322 -23.35 -6.44 13.53
N SER A 323 -23.15 -7.36 14.48
CA SER A 323 -22.14 -7.28 15.55
C SER A 323 -20.69 -7.52 15.07
N GLY A 324 -20.35 -7.22 13.81
CA GLY A 324 -19.04 -7.54 13.23
C GLY A 324 -18.58 -6.66 12.07
N VAL A 325 -19.29 -5.58 11.76
CA VAL A 325 -18.86 -4.57 10.76
C VAL A 325 -18.37 -3.32 11.46
N PHE A 326 -17.17 -2.89 11.10
CA PHE A 326 -16.43 -1.81 11.72
C PHE A 326 -16.16 -0.70 10.70
N TRP A 327 -16.26 0.55 11.15
CA TRP A 327 -16.07 1.71 10.29
C TRP A 327 -15.06 2.66 10.92
N TYR A 328 -14.33 3.37 10.07
CA TYR A 328 -13.41 4.40 10.55
C TYR A 328 -14.13 5.51 11.31
N ARG A 329 -13.48 5.97 12.36
CA ARG A 329 -13.87 7.09 13.21
C ARG A 329 -12.65 7.98 13.46
N SER A 330 -12.92 9.25 13.75
CA SER A 330 -11.96 10.19 14.31
C SER A 330 -12.33 10.47 15.76
N LEU A 331 -11.34 10.64 16.64
CA LEU A 331 -11.64 11.22 17.95
C LEU A 331 -12.15 12.67 17.76
N PRO A 332 -13.15 13.12 18.54
CA PRO A 332 -13.57 14.51 18.51
C PRO A 332 -12.36 15.41 18.82
N VAL A 333 -12.08 16.34 17.90
CA VAL A 333 -11.03 17.34 18.09
C VAL A 333 -11.50 18.30 19.18
N GLY A 334 -11.08 18.05 20.42
CA GLY A 334 -11.42 18.85 21.60
C GLY A 334 -12.38 18.13 22.54
N GLY A 335 -11.83 17.47 23.55
CA GLY A 335 -12.62 16.76 24.54
C GLY A 335 -11.78 16.26 25.71
N VAL A 336 -10.94 17.12 26.29
CA VAL A 336 -10.59 16.96 27.70
C VAL A 336 -11.91 17.03 28.45
N LYS A 337 -12.44 15.88 28.87
CA LYS A 337 -13.54 15.85 29.83
C LYS A 337 -13.10 16.73 30.99
N LYS A 338 -13.78 17.86 31.22
CA LYS A 338 -13.76 18.48 32.54
C LYS A 338 -14.26 17.39 33.49
N ALA A 339 -13.37 16.86 34.31
CA ALA A 339 -13.77 16.08 35.47
C ALA A 339 -14.78 16.92 36.24
N LYS A 340 -15.97 16.36 36.46
CA LYS A 340 -16.97 16.93 37.35
C LYS A 340 -16.54 16.74 38.79
#